data_AF-T2JW69-F1
#
_entry.id   AF-T2JW69-F1
#
_cell.length_a   1.000
_cell.length_b   1.000
_cell.length_c   1.000
_cell.angle_alpha   90.00
_cell.angle_beta   90.00
_cell.angle_gamma   90.00
#
_symmetry.space_group_name_H-M   'P 1'
#
loop_
_entity.id
_entity.type
_entity.pdbx_description
1 polymer ?
#
loop_
_entity_poly.entity_id
_entity_poly.type
_entity_poly.pdbx_seq_one_letter_code
_entity_poly.pdbx_strand_id
1 'polypeptide(L)'
;MRDGSFHGSLLWALDRTCTAMGGRALRRWLLEPLLNIKGIVARQNTIEQLIENPSLRQDIRQLLRSIYDLERISGRVGAGTANARDLLSLAESLVKLKELAELASQGDSPYLKALQNVPPDLEKLGQYVIDHLVESPPYI
;
A
#
# COMPACT_ATOMS: atom_id res chain seq x y z
N MET A 1 26.56 -8.63 21.66
CA MET A 1 26.10 -7.23 21.67
C MET A 1 25.08 -7.06 20.55
N ARG A 2 23.89 -6.51 20.84
CA ARG A 2 22.97 -6.03 19.79
C ARG A 2 23.24 -4.54 19.67
N ASP A 3 23.90 -4.12 18.60
CA ASP A 3 24.31 -2.74 18.35
C ASP A 3 23.15 -1.84 17.87
N GLY A 4 21.95 -2.39 17.73
CA GLY A 4 20.77 -1.68 17.22
C GLY A 4 20.86 -1.37 15.72
N SER A 5 21.84 -1.93 15.01
CA SER A 5 22.03 -1.68 13.59
C SER A 5 20.91 -2.27 12.76
N PHE A 6 20.55 -1.55 11.69
CA PHE A 6 19.56 -2.04 10.74
C PHE A 6 20.09 -3.24 9.94
N HIS A 7 21.32 -3.13 9.45
CA HIS A 7 21.98 -4.19 8.69
C HIS A 7 22.18 -5.46 9.54
N GLY A 8 21.80 -6.61 9.00
CA GLY A 8 21.85 -7.88 9.73
C GLY A 8 20.66 -8.14 10.67
N SER A 9 19.71 -7.20 10.79
CA SER A 9 18.46 -7.44 11.50
C SER A 9 17.48 -8.30 10.69
N LEU A 10 16.52 -8.95 11.38
CA LEU A 10 15.43 -9.70 10.73
C LEU A 10 14.63 -8.81 9.76
N LEU A 11 14.36 -7.57 10.17
CA LEU A 11 13.65 -6.63 9.32
C LEU A 11 14.44 -6.32 8.04
N TRP A 12 15.75 -6.11 8.13
CA TRP A 12 16.59 -5.90 6.95
C TRP A 12 16.59 -7.10 6.00
N ALA A 13 16.58 -8.32 6.55
CA ALA A 13 16.52 -9.54 5.75
C ALA A 13 15.18 -9.73 5.03
N LEU A 14 14.06 -9.36 5.67
CA LEU A 14 12.71 -9.59 5.15
C LEU A 14 12.12 -8.43 4.35
N ASP A 15 12.53 -7.19 4.60
CA ASP A 15 11.91 -6.02 3.97
C ASP A 15 12.28 -5.93 2.48
N ARG A 16 11.34 -6.37 1.66
CA ARG A 16 11.32 -6.28 0.19
C ARG A 16 10.00 -5.65 -0.30
N THR A 17 9.40 -4.83 0.56
CA THR A 17 8.13 -4.15 0.29
C THR A 17 8.29 -3.13 -0.83
N CYS A 18 7.21 -2.87 -1.58
CA CYS A 18 7.24 -1.93 -2.71
C CYS A 18 6.97 -0.48 -2.29
N THR A 19 6.48 -0.25 -1.07
CA THR A 19 6.09 1.08 -0.57
C THR A 19 6.62 1.31 0.84
N ALA A 20 6.88 2.57 1.19
CA ALA A 20 7.34 2.94 2.53
C ALA A 20 6.30 2.59 3.62
N MET A 21 5.01 2.71 3.31
CA MET A 21 3.93 2.27 4.21
C MET A 21 3.90 0.75 4.39
N GLY A 22 4.23 -0.03 3.36
CA GLY A 22 4.38 -1.47 3.44
C GLY A 22 5.51 -1.88 4.39
N GLY A 23 6.68 -1.23 4.30
CA GLY A 23 7.81 -1.49 5.19
C GLY A 23 7.48 -1.17 6.67
N ARG A 24 6.74 -0.08 6.92
CA ARG A 24 6.23 0.23 8.27
C ARG A 24 5.24 -0.81 8.78
N ALA A 25 4.31 -1.26 7.93
CA ALA A 25 3.37 -2.32 8.28
C ALA A 25 4.08 -3.65 8.62
N LEU A 26 5.09 -4.03 7.82
CA LEU A 26 5.91 -5.22 8.09
C LEU A 26 6.65 -5.12 9.43
N ARG A 27 7.30 -3.98 9.69
CA ARG A 27 7.95 -3.72 10.99
C ARG A 27 6.96 -3.87 12.14
N ARG A 28 5.77 -3.27 12.04
CA ARG A 28 4.72 -3.40 13.06
C ARG A 28 4.33 -4.87 13.27
N TRP A 29 4.13 -5.64 12.21
CA TRP A 29 3.78 -7.07 12.33
C TRP A 29 4.87 -7.93 13.00
N LEU A 30 6.15 -7.59 12.80
CA LEU A 30 7.25 -8.29 13.47
C LEU A 30 7.34 -7.96 14.96
N LEU A 31 6.99 -6.72 15.35
CA LEU A 31 7.01 -6.26 16.74
C LEU A 31 5.73 -6.64 17.50
N GLU A 32 4.61 -6.76 16.78
CA GLU A 32 3.28 -7.05 17.31
C GLU A 32 2.67 -8.27 16.58
N PRO A 33 3.12 -9.50 16.92
CA PRO A 33 2.60 -10.70 16.30
C PRO A 33 1.10 -10.89 16.59
N LEU A 34 0.39 -11.46 15.62
CA LEU A 34 -1.01 -11.83 15.81
C LEU A 34 -1.13 -13.01 16.79
N LEU A 35 -2.09 -12.93 17.71
CA LEU A 35 -2.51 -14.05 18.56
C LEU A 35 -3.78 -14.75 18.04
N ASN A 36 -4.49 -14.10 17.11
CA ASN A 36 -5.71 -14.63 16.53
C ASN A 36 -5.40 -15.59 15.38
N ILE A 37 -5.70 -16.88 15.59
CA ILE A 37 -5.50 -17.96 14.60
C ILE A 37 -6.18 -17.65 13.27
N LYS A 38 -7.41 -17.11 13.26
CA LYS A 38 -8.11 -16.77 12.02
C LYS A 38 -7.34 -15.73 11.19
N GLY A 39 -6.75 -14.74 11.87
CA GLY A 39 -5.93 -13.71 11.22
C GLY A 39 -4.62 -14.27 10.68
N ILE A 40 -3.98 -15.20 11.41
CA ILE A 40 -2.77 -15.88 10.97
C ILE A 40 -3.05 -16.70 9.71
N VAL A 41 -4.09 -17.54 9.74
CA VAL A 41 -4.49 -18.38 8.60
C VAL A 41 -4.88 -17.52 7.39
N ALA A 42 -5.61 -16.41 7.60
CA ALA A 42 -5.94 -15.50 6.51
C ALA A 42 -4.69 -14.93 5.80
N ARG A 43 -3.63 -14.60 6.55
CA ARG A 43 -2.35 -14.16 5.96
C ARG A 43 -1.67 -15.30 5.22
N GLN A 44 -1.60 -16.49 5.82
CA GLN A 44 -0.98 -17.66 5.21
C GLN A 44 -1.63 -18.04 3.89
N ASN A 45 -2.96 -18.12 3.85
CA ASN A 45 -3.72 -18.44 2.62
C ASN A 45 -3.48 -17.41 1.51
N THR A 46 -3.36 -16.13 1.88
CA THR A 46 -3.07 -15.06 0.90
C THR A 46 -1.64 -15.17 0.37
N ILE A 47 -0.68 -15.47 1.25
CA ILE A 47 0.72 -15.66 0.86
C ILE A 47 0.85 -16.88 -0.06
N GLU A 48 0.23 -18.01 0.29
CA GLU A 48 0.22 -19.24 -0.52
C GLU A 48 -0.34 -18.98 -1.91
N GLN A 49 -1.51 -18.35 -2.03
CA GLN A 49 -2.09 -18.01 -3.33
C GLN A 49 -1.19 -17.11 -4.18
N LEU A 50 -0.52 -16.12 -3.57
CA LEU A 50 0.44 -15.26 -4.28
C LEU A 50 1.76 -15.99 -4.60
N ILE A 51 2.12 -17.05 -3.89
CA ILE A 51 3.25 -17.91 -4.22
C ILE A 51 2.91 -18.75 -5.46
N GLU A 52 1.73 -19.37 -5.46
CA GLU A 52 1.20 -20.22 -6.53
C GLU A 52 0.88 -19.45 -7.82
N ASN A 53 0.63 -18.14 -7.72
CA ASN A 53 0.42 -17.26 -8.87
C ASN A 53 1.50 -16.15 -8.97
N PRO A 54 2.69 -16.46 -9.51
CA PRO A 54 3.79 -15.50 -9.63
C PRO A 54 3.48 -14.28 -10.51
N SER A 55 2.68 -14.45 -11.56
CA SER A 55 2.29 -13.34 -12.46
C SER A 55 1.48 -12.30 -11.71
N LEU A 56 0.39 -12.74 -11.06
CA LEU A 56 -0.45 -11.87 -10.24
C LEU A 56 0.37 -11.15 -9.16
N ARG A 57 1.27 -11.87 -8.48
CA ARG A 57 2.18 -11.28 -7.48
C ARG A 57 3.07 -10.21 -8.10
N GLN A 58 3.59 -10.43 -9.31
CA GLN A 58 4.45 -9.46 -9.99
C GLN A 58 3.67 -8.22 -10.42
N ASP A 59 2.47 -8.40 -10.97
CA ASP A 59 1.61 -7.30 -11.44
C ASP A 59 1.18 -6.41 -10.26
N ILE A 60 0.73 -7.01 -9.16
CA ILE A 60 0.42 -6.28 -7.92
C ILE A 60 1.66 -5.53 -7.40
N ARG A 61 2.83 -6.17 -7.38
CA ARG A 61 4.07 -5.51 -6.93
C ARG A 61 4.45 -4.34 -7.83
N GLN A 62 4.25 -4.46 -9.14
CA GLN A 62 4.55 -3.40 -10.09
C GLN A 62 3.62 -2.21 -9.90
N LEU A 63 2.32 -2.45 -9.76
CA LEU A 63 1.35 -1.40 -9.48
C LEU A 63 1.64 -0.70 -8.16
N LEU A 64 1.92 -1.45 -7.09
CA LEU A 64 2.25 -0.91 -5.77
C LEU A 64 3.46 0.04 -5.78
N ARG A 65 4.47 -0.18 -6.64
CA ARG A 65 5.62 0.75 -6.76
C ARG A 65 5.23 2.14 -7.23
N SER A 66 4.11 2.25 -7.94
CA SER A 66 3.58 3.52 -8.45
C SER A 66 2.61 4.21 -7.49
N ILE A 67 2.29 3.58 -6.35
CA ILE A 67 1.43 4.13 -5.30
C ILE A 67 2.31 4.84 -4.27
N TYR A 68 2.02 6.11 -4.03
CA TYR A 68 2.74 6.93 -3.05
C TYR A 68 2.39 6.53 -1.61
N ASP A 69 3.09 7.13 -0.65
CA ASP A 69 2.91 6.88 0.78
C ASP A 69 1.58 7.49 1.30
N LEU A 70 0.47 6.81 0.99
CA LEU A 70 -0.90 7.21 1.33
C LEU A 70 -1.09 7.45 2.83
N GLU A 71 -0.46 6.64 3.69
CA GLU A 71 -0.57 6.77 5.16
C GLU A 71 -0.04 8.14 5.62
N ARG A 72 1.13 8.57 5.13
CA ARG A 72 1.71 9.87 5.51
C ARG A 72 1.03 11.04 4.83
N ILE A 73 0.66 10.90 3.57
CA ILE A 73 0.00 11.97 2.82
C ILE A 73 -1.38 12.27 3.44
N SER A 74 -2.18 11.23 3.72
CA SER A 74 -3.49 11.38 4.36
C SER A 74 -3.38 12.04 5.74
N GLY A 75 -2.32 11.73 6.49
CA GLY A 75 -2.03 12.40 7.77
C GLY A 75 -1.76 13.90 7.61
N ARG A 76 -0.98 14.32 6.60
CA ARG A 76 -0.74 15.75 6.32
C ARG A 76 -1.99 16.48 5.85
N VAL A 77 -2.79 15.83 5.00
CA VAL A 77 -4.07 16.38 4.53
C VAL A 77 -5.02 16.59 5.70
N GLY A 78 -5.19 15.58 6.56
CA GLY A 78 -6.02 15.71 7.77
C GLY A 78 -5.53 16.78 8.74
N ALA A 79 -4.22 17.03 8.78
CA ALA A 79 -3.62 18.09 9.60
C ALA A 79 -3.61 19.48 8.91
N GLY A 80 -4.08 19.61 7.67
CA GLY A 80 -4.06 20.87 6.91
C GLY A 80 -2.66 21.36 6.53
N THR A 81 -1.66 20.46 6.50
CA THR A 81 -0.25 20.78 6.20
C THR A 81 0.24 20.19 4.88
N ALA A 82 -0.64 19.56 4.11
CA ALA A 82 -0.33 19.03 2.80
C ALA A 82 -0.15 20.17 1.79
N ASN A 83 0.90 20.10 0.98
CA ASN A 83 1.10 21.01 -0.15
C ASN A 83 0.43 20.48 -1.43
N ALA A 84 0.49 21.24 -2.51
CA ALA A 84 -0.16 20.85 -3.76
C ALA A 84 0.42 19.56 -4.39
N ARG A 85 1.70 19.26 -4.17
CA ARG A 85 2.30 18.00 -4.61
C ARG A 85 1.82 16.80 -3.79
N ASP A 86 1.64 16.98 -2.49
CA ASP A 86 1.05 15.95 -1.65
C ASP A 86 -0.36 15.59 -2.13
N LEU A 87 -1.16 16.60 -2.47
CA LEU A 87 -2.50 16.41 -3.02
C LEU A 87 -2.47 15.68 -4.37
N LEU A 88 -1.55 16.05 -5.27
CA LEU A 88 -1.37 15.35 -6.54
C LEU A 88 -0.97 13.88 -6.33
N SER A 89 0.04 13.61 -5.50
CA SER A 89 0.49 12.24 -5.19
C SER A 89 -0.60 11.40 -4.51
N LEU A 90 -1.44 12.01 -3.67
CA LEU A 90 -2.63 11.36 -3.11
C LEU A 90 -3.58 10.97 -4.25
N ALA A 91 -3.94 11.92 -5.10
CA ALA A 91 -4.91 11.75 -6.16
C ALA A 91 -4.48 10.66 -7.16
N GLU A 92 -3.23 10.70 -7.64
CA GLU A 92 -2.63 9.69 -8.52
C GLU A 92 -2.60 8.29 -7.87
N SER A 93 -2.47 8.22 -6.55
CA SER A 93 -2.52 6.95 -5.82
C SER A 93 -3.94 6.41 -5.69
N LEU A 94 -4.92 7.30 -5.49
CA LEU A 94 -6.33 6.91 -5.34
C LEU A 94 -6.91 6.33 -6.64
N VAL A 95 -6.60 6.91 -7.80
CA VAL A 95 -7.08 6.41 -9.10
C VAL A 95 -6.54 5.00 -9.40
N LYS A 96 -5.32 4.68 -8.95
CA LYS A 96 -4.70 3.35 -9.12
C LYS A 96 -5.31 2.26 -8.24
N LEU A 97 -6.10 2.61 -7.22
CA LEU A 97 -6.70 1.62 -6.33
C LEU A 97 -7.70 0.71 -7.07
N LYS A 98 -8.37 1.23 -8.10
CA LYS A 98 -9.27 0.43 -8.94
C LYS A 98 -8.53 -0.64 -9.73
N GLU A 99 -7.43 -0.28 -10.38
CA GLU A 99 -6.57 -1.25 -11.07
C GLU A 99 -6.05 -2.32 -10.09
N LEU A 100 -5.75 -1.93 -8.84
CA LEU A 100 -5.37 -2.88 -7.80
C LEU A 100 -6.51 -3.84 -7.42
N ALA A 101 -7.74 -3.34 -7.36
CA ALA A 101 -8.94 -4.15 -7.12
C ALA A 101 -9.19 -5.15 -8.26
N GLU A 102 -9.01 -4.71 -9.50
CA GLU A 102 -9.12 -5.55 -10.70
C GLU A 102 -8.07 -6.67 -10.69
N LEU A 103 -6.80 -6.36 -10.40
CA LEU A 103 -5.78 -7.39 -10.21
C LEU A 103 -6.16 -8.35 -9.06
N ALA A 104 -6.60 -7.82 -7.92
CA ALA A 104 -6.98 -8.63 -6.76
C ALA A 104 -8.19 -9.55 -7.02
N SER A 105 -9.02 -9.27 -8.04
CA SER A 105 -10.14 -10.13 -8.47
C SER A 105 -9.70 -11.47 -9.05
N GLN A 106 -8.43 -11.60 -9.44
CA GLN A 106 -7.84 -12.86 -9.91
C GLN A 106 -7.53 -13.85 -8.78
N GLY A 107 -7.77 -13.45 -7.52
CA GLY A 107 -7.58 -14.28 -6.34
C GLY A 107 -8.78 -14.26 -5.41
N ASP A 108 -8.81 -15.23 -4.51
CA ASP A 108 -9.97 -15.52 -3.66
C ASP A 108 -9.62 -15.56 -2.16
N SER A 109 -8.34 -15.45 -1.84
CA SER A 109 -7.87 -15.41 -0.46
C SER A 109 -8.42 -14.19 0.29
N PRO A 110 -8.53 -14.25 1.63
CA PRO A 110 -9.25 -13.25 2.40
C PRO A 110 -8.79 -11.80 2.17
N TYR A 111 -7.48 -11.57 2.05
CA TYR A 111 -6.96 -10.22 1.82
C TYR A 111 -7.13 -9.76 0.37
N LEU A 112 -7.05 -10.65 -0.63
CA LEU A 112 -7.34 -10.28 -2.02
C LEU A 112 -8.82 -9.93 -2.20
N LYS A 113 -9.73 -10.70 -1.59
CA LYS A 113 -11.17 -10.36 -1.55
C LYS A 113 -11.46 -9.01 -0.90
N ALA A 114 -10.76 -8.68 0.18
CA ALA A 114 -10.91 -7.39 0.81
C ALA A 114 -10.49 -6.24 -0.12
N LEU A 115 -9.43 -6.44 -0.92
CA LEU A 115 -8.91 -5.42 -1.85
C LEU A 115 -9.79 -5.23 -3.10
N GLN A 116 -10.65 -6.19 -3.44
CA GLN A 116 -11.59 -6.06 -4.57
C GLN A 116 -12.63 -4.96 -4.36
N ASN A 117 -12.87 -4.55 -3.10
CA ASN A 117 -13.89 -3.58 -2.74
C ASN A 117 -13.25 -2.21 -2.47
N VAL A 118 -13.04 -1.43 -3.54
CA VAL A 118 -12.59 -0.04 -3.45
C VAL A 118 -13.79 0.89 -3.61
N PRO A 119 -14.06 1.81 -2.66
CA PRO A 119 -15.14 2.77 -2.80
C PRO A 119 -14.98 3.60 -4.08
N PRO A 120 -15.98 3.65 -4.98
CA PRO A 120 -15.90 4.41 -6.23
C PRO A 120 -15.62 5.90 -6.01
N ASP A 121 -16.00 6.44 -4.86
CA ASP A 121 -15.77 7.84 -4.54
C ASP A 121 -14.29 8.19 -4.32
N LEU A 122 -13.43 7.21 -4.04
CA LEU A 122 -11.98 7.44 -3.98
C LEU A 122 -11.39 7.70 -5.37
N GLU A 123 -11.83 6.95 -6.38
CA GLU A 123 -11.43 7.19 -7.78
C GLU A 123 -11.93 8.55 -8.25
N LYS A 124 -13.21 8.87 -7.98
CA LYS A 124 -13.79 10.19 -8.31
C LYS A 124 -13.05 11.34 -7.62
N LEU A 125 -12.70 11.18 -6.34
CA LEU A 125 -11.95 12.18 -5.59
C LEU A 125 -10.56 12.39 -6.18
N GLY A 126 -9.86 11.29 -6.54
CA GLY A 126 -8.57 11.36 -7.22
C GLY A 126 -8.68 12.12 -8.54
N GLN A 127 -9.65 11.77 -9.39
CA GLN A 127 -9.86 12.46 -10.66
C GLN A 127 -10.19 13.94 -10.46
N TYR A 128 -11.07 14.26 -9.51
CA TYR A 128 -11.42 15.65 -9.19
C TYR A 128 -10.19 16.48 -8.83
N VAL A 129 -9.30 15.96 -7.97
CA VAL A 129 -8.09 16.69 -7.58
C VAL A 129 -7.13 16.86 -8.75
N ILE A 130 -6.95 15.83 -9.60
CA ILE A 130 -6.11 15.90 -10.79
C ILE A 130 -6.62 16.99 -11.75
N ASP A 131 -7.93 17.04 -12.00
CA ASP A 131 -8.54 18.00 -12.93
C ASP A 131 -8.48 19.46 -12.44
N HIS A 132 -8.32 19.67 -11.13
CA HIS A 132 -8.31 21.00 -10.50
C HIS A 132 -6.91 21.48 -10.08
N LEU A 133 -5.88 20.65 -10.25
CA LEU A 133 -4.47 21.02 -10.03
C LEU A 133 -3.77 21.29 -11.37
N VAL A 134 -2.82 22.22 -11.36
CA VAL A 134 -1.90 22.40 -12.49
C VAL A 134 -1.00 21.17 -12.63
N GLU A 135 -0.63 20.79 -13.86
CA GLU A 135 0.15 19.57 -14.17
C GLU A 135 1.46 19.44 -13.37
N SER A 136 2.05 20.56 -12.93
CA SER A 136 3.23 20.58 -12.08
C SER A 136 3.10 21.63 -10.99
N PRO A 137 2.53 21.29 -9.83
CA PRO A 137 2.39 22.24 -8.74
C PRO A 137 3.77 22.67 -8.19
N PRO A 138 3.94 23.94 -7.81
CA PRO A 138 5.21 24.46 -7.33
C PRO A 138 5.62 23.82 -5.98
N TYR A 139 6.93 23.87 -5.67
CA TYR A 139 7.44 23.63 -4.31
C TYR A 139 7.14 24.88 -3.49
N ILE A 140 6.01 24.94 -2.79
CA ILE A 140 5.76 25.96 -1.76
C ILE A 140 5.39 25.23 -0.48
#